data_AF-A0A3A8Y2Y2-F1
#
_entry.id   AF-A0A3A8Y2Y2-F1
#
_cell.length_a   1.000
_cell.length_b   1.000
_cell.length_c   1.000
_cell.angle_alpha   90.00
_cell.angle_beta   90.00
_cell.angle_gamma   90.00
#
_symmetry.space_group_name_H-M   'P 1'
#
loop_
_entity.id
_entity.type
_entity.pdbx_description
1 polymer ?
#
loop_
_entity_poly.entity_id
_entity_poly.type
_entity_poly.pdbx_seq_one_letter_code
_entity_poly.pdbx_strand_id
1 'polypeptide(L)' 'VSNLFATLRRYEYSPDLMRLYVVGGGGCLLKYFGNYDKERVTIIDDICATAKGYEFLAYHALRRKEQS' A
#
# COMPACT_ATOMS: atom_id res chain seq x y z
N VAL A 1 -13.52 -2.11 -13.18
CA VAL A 1 -12.83 -1.53 -12.00
C VAL A 1 -13.56 -1.81 -10.67
N SER A 2 -14.83 -2.22 -10.68
CA SER A 2 -15.61 -2.65 -9.50
C SER A 2 -15.05 -3.87 -8.74
N ASN A 3 -14.17 -4.67 -9.36
CA ASN A 3 -13.63 -5.89 -8.75
C ASN A 3 -12.55 -5.65 -7.69
N LEU A 4 -11.84 -4.51 -7.68
CA LEU A 4 -10.75 -4.30 -6.72
C LEU A 4 -11.28 -4.20 -5.29
N PHE A 5 -12.24 -3.29 -5.05
CA PHE A 5 -12.83 -3.13 -3.72
C PHE A 5 -13.67 -4.33 -3.30
N ALA A 6 -14.28 -5.05 -4.25
CA ALA A 6 -14.93 -6.32 -3.95
C ALA A 6 -13.91 -7.37 -3.48
N THR A 7 -12.75 -7.46 -4.12
CA THR A 7 -11.65 -8.33 -3.67
C THR A 7 -11.13 -7.89 -2.31
N LEU A 8 -10.88 -6.60 -2.08
CA LEU A 8 -10.44 -6.10 -0.77
C LEU A 8 -11.43 -6.46 0.34
N ARG A 9 -12.75 -6.34 0.09
CA ARG A 9 -13.78 -6.76 1.05
C ARG A 9 -13.76 -8.25 1.37
N ARG A 10 -13.32 -9.12 0.43
CA ARG A 10 -13.12 -10.56 0.72
C ARG A 10 -11.99 -10.80 1.71
N TYR A 11 -11.03 -9.88 1.78
CA TYR A 11 -9.97 -9.84 2.78
C TYR A 11 -10.31 -8.89 3.94
N GLU A 12 -11.60 -8.72 4.22
CA GLU A 12 -12.11 -8.00 5.41
C GLU A 12 -11.77 -6.51 5.47
N TYR A 13 -11.36 -5.91 4.35
CA TYR A 13 -11.18 -4.47 4.26
C TYR A 13 -12.51 -3.74 4.45
N SER A 14 -12.56 -2.84 5.45
CA SER A 14 -13.64 -1.89 5.65
C SER A 14 -13.16 -0.46 5.40
N PRO A 15 -13.71 0.27 4.40
CA PRO A 15 -13.31 1.64 4.10
C PRO A 15 -13.64 2.62 5.24
N ASP A 16 -14.66 2.31 6.05
CA ASP A 16 -15.07 3.15 7.19
C ASP A 16 -14.10 3.05 8.36
N LEU A 17 -13.48 1.88 8.54
CA LEU A 17 -12.55 1.61 9.64
C LEU A 17 -11.08 1.77 9.24
N MET A 18 -10.73 1.48 7.99
CA MET A 18 -9.35 1.39 7.53
C MET A 18 -9.00 2.47 6.51
N ARG A 19 -7.75 2.95 6.55
CA ARG A 19 -7.14 3.76 5.50
C ARG A 19 -6.36 2.84 4.55
N LEU A 20 -6.61 2.96 3.25
CA LEU A 20 -5.95 2.15 2.23
C LEU A 20 -4.72 2.87 1.66
N TYR A 21 -3.57 2.22 1.72
CA TYR A 21 -2.36 2.66 1.05
C TYR A 21 -2.10 1.78 -0.17
N VAL A 22 -2.02 2.41 -1.34
CA VAL A 22 -1.73 1.73 -2.60
C VAL A 22 -0.38 2.21 -3.10
N VAL A 23 0.54 1.26 -3.31
CA VAL A 23 1.92 1.54 -3.71
C VAL A 23 2.27 0.80 -5.00
N GLY A 24 3.33 1.23 -5.67
CA GLY A 24 3.81 0.59 -6.89
C GLY A 24 3.00 0.95 -8.14
N GLY A 25 3.35 0.32 -9.26
CA GLY A 25 2.80 0.67 -10.59
C GLY A 25 1.28 0.51 -10.73
N GLY A 26 0.66 -0.41 -9.96
CA GLY A 26 -0.79 -0.64 -9.99
C GLY A 26 -1.62 0.53 -9.45
N GLY A 27 -1.02 1.45 -8.69
CA GLY A 27 -1.68 2.64 -8.17
C GLY A 27 -2.18 3.59 -9.26
N CYS A 28 -1.58 3.58 -10.47
CA CYS A 28 -1.99 4.45 -11.56
C CYS A 28 -3.42 4.15 -12.04
N LEU A 29 -3.80 2.87 -12.10
CA LEU A 29 -5.14 2.46 -12.54
C LEU A 29 -6.21 2.95 -11.57
N LEU A 30 -5.92 2.85 -10.27
CA LEU A 30 -6.80 3.38 -9.24
C LEU A 30 -6.88 4.91 -9.33
N LYS A 31 -5.74 5.59 -9.50
CA LYS A 31 -5.66 7.06 -9.61
C LYS A 31 -6.52 7.63 -10.73
N TYR A 32 -6.50 7.02 -11.91
CA TYR A 32 -7.17 7.56 -13.11
C TYR A 32 -8.56 6.99 -13.38
N PHE A 33 -8.83 5.74 -12.98
CA PHE A 33 -10.08 5.05 -13.34
C PHE A 33 -10.86 4.52 -12.13
N GLY A 34 -10.33 4.72 -10.92
CA GLY A 34 -10.95 4.28 -9.68
C GLY A 34 -11.97 5.27 -9.14
N ASN A 35 -13.08 4.75 -8.61
CA ASN A 35 -13.97 5.52 -7.73
C ASN A 35 -13.67 5.13 -6.27
N TYR A 36 -13.15 6.07 -5.49
CA TYR A 36 -12.76 5.87 -4.10
C TYR A 36 -12.76 7.19 -3.34
N ASP A 37 -12.85 7.11 -2.02
CA ASP A 37 -12.73 8.26 -1.14
C ASP A 37 -11.25 8.69 -1.00
N LYS A 38 -10.94 9.90 -1.46
CA LYS A 38 -9.57 10.45 -1.47
C LYS A 38 -9.04 10.79 -0.09
N GLU A 39 -9.89 10.94 0.93
CA GLU A 39 -9.46 11.18 2.32
C GLU A 39 -9.05 9.87 3.02
N ARG A 40 -9.54 8.75 2.49
CA ARG A 40 -9.37 7.39 3.04
C ARG A 40 -8.42 6.51 2.24
N VAL A 41 -8.02 6.96 1.04
CA VAL A 41 -7.08 6.23 0.18
C VAL A 41 -5.90 7.12 -0.19
N THR A 42 -4.69 6.63 0.07
CA THR A 42 -3.44 7.28 -0.32
C THR A 42 -2.74 6.45 -1.38
N ILE A 43 -2.45 7.06 -2.53
CA ILE A 43 -1.71 6.41 -3.62
C ILE A 43 -0.29 6.96 -3.62
N ILE A 44 0.68 6.07 -3.44
CA ILE A 44 2.11 6.36 -3.52
C ILE A 44 2.59 5.88 -4.89
N ASP A 45 2.96 6.81 -5.75
CA ASP A 45 3.35 6.58 -7.14
C ASP A 45 4.81 6.12 -7.29
N ASP A 46 5.56 6.05 -6.20
CA ASP A 46 6.89 5.47 -6.16
C ASP A 46 6.83 3.96 -6.46
N ILE A 47 7.25 3.59 -7.68
CA ILE A 47 7.30 2.20 -8.15
C ILE A 47 8.21 1.35 -7.25
N CYS A 48 9.23 1.97 -6.66
CA CYS A 48 10.20 1.31 -5.80
C CYS A 48 9.79 1.30 -4.32
N ALA A 49 8.60 1.80 -3.95
CA ALA A 49 8.16 1.88 -2.55
C ALA A 49 8.29 0.54 -1.80
N THR A 50 7.90 -0.57 -2.45
CA THR A 50 8.04 -1.92 -1.88
C THR A 50 9.50 -2.31 -1.68
N ALA A 51 10.36 -2.05 -2.67
CA ALA A 51 11.79 -2.38 -2.59
C ALA A 51 12.49 -1.58 -1.48
N LYS A 52 12.21 -0.27 -1.41
CA LYS A 52 12.70 0.62 -0.35
C LYS A 52 12.25 0.15 1.04
N GLY A 53 11.02 -0.33 1.15
CA GLY A 53 10.50 -0.92 2.40
C GLY A 53 11.30 -2.15 2.83
N TYR A 54 11.63 -3.04 1.89
CA TYR A 54 12.47 -4.21 2.19
C TYR A 54 13.91 -3.82 2.55
N GLU A 55 14.51 -2.88 1.83
CA GLU A 55 15.85 -2.35 2.13
C GLU A 55 15.90 -1.77 3.54
N PHE A 56 14.92 -0.96 3.90
CA PHE A 56 14.78 -0.38 5.23
C PHE A 56 14.65 -1.46 6.31
N LEU A 57 13.77 -2.45 6.11
CA LEU A 57 13.57 -3.53 7.07
C LEU A 57 14.85 -4.36 7.26
N ALA A 58 15.56 -4.67 6.17
CA ALA A 58 16.81 -5.42 6.20
C ALA A 58 17.91 -4.63 6.94
N TYR A 59 18.07 -3.34 6.62
CA TYR A 59 19.01 -2.45 7.30
C TYR A 59 18.77 -2.41 8.82
N HIS A 60 17.52 -2.25 9.25
CA HIS A 60 17.19 -2.26 10.67
C HIS A 60 17.40 -3.63 11.34
N ALA A 61 17.14 -4.72 10.62
CA ALA A 61 17.41 -6.06 11.13
C ALA A 61 18.92 -6.30 11.34
N LEU A 62 19.78 -5.84 10.43
CA LEU A 62 21.23 -5.91 10.57
C LEU A 62 21.72 -5.08 11.78
N ARG A 63 21.26 -3.82 11.89
CA ARG A 63 21.66 -2.95 13.01
C ARG A 63 21.29 -3.50 14.37
N ARG A 64 20.13 -4.16 14.50
CA ARG A 64 19.75 -4.82 15.77
C ARG A 64 20.69 -5.96 16.15
N LYS A 65 21.22 -6.70 15.15
CA LYS A 65 22.19 -7.78 15.39
C LYS A 65 23.59 -7.25 15.73
N GLU A 66 23.97 -6.11 15.19
CA GLU A 66 25.26 -5.47 15.52
C GLU A 66 25.29 -4.87 16.94
N GLN A 67 24.12 -4.63 17.53
CA GLN A 67 23.96 -4.05 18.87
C GLN A 67 23.77 -5.09 19.99
N SER A 68 23.69 -6.38 19.63
CA SER A 68 23.51 -7.52 20.55
C SER A 68 24.79 -8.33 20.67
#